data_AF-A0AAD7ZKL2-F1
#
_entry.id   AF-A0AAD7ZKL2-F1
#
_cell.length_a   1.000
_cell.length_b   1.000
_cell.length_c   1.000
_cell.angle_alpha   90.00
_cell.angle_beta   90.00
_cell.angle_gamma   90.00
#
_symmetry.space_group_name_H-M   'P 1'
#
loop_
_entity.id
_entity.type
_entity.pdbx_description
1 polymer ?
#
loop_
_entity_poly.entity_id
_entity_poly.type
_entity_poly.pdbx_seq_one_letter_code
_entity_poly.pdbx_strand_id
1 'polypeptide(L)'
;SYKCSGKCLNSKSDLQWLVRLFDDPTREGWVPSTVLKPVGGEEVNGKHSDHMGLEHSLQKREAAVRELVETEEEFGRDLQQVVEHYLKPLDSSTVPRIVRDNKDLIFSNFKQIADFHNTVLIEGVKYYASEPRMLGRTFLRLERDFDKHVAYCRDEPLAQEFLHENDAVRDFFE
;
A
#
# COMPACT_ATOMS: atom_id res chain seq x y z
N SER A 1 -10.77 6.94 19.29
CA SER A 1 -11.54 7.27 18.07
C SER A 1 -12.94 6.68 18.16
N TYR A 2 -13.97 7.51 18.05
CA TYR A 2 -15.37 7.06 18.06
C TYR A 2 -15.72 6.46 16.70
N LYS A 3 -16.18 5.20 16.68
CA LYS A 3 -16.73 4.56 15.48
C LYS A 3 -18.26 4.67 15.59
N CYS A 4 -18.88 5.28 14.59
CA CYS A 4 -20.35 5.34 14.49
C CYS A 4 -20.78 4.54 13.25
N SER A 5 -21.89 3.82 13.37
CA SER A 5 -22.47 3.04 12.27
C SER A 5 -23.77 3.69 11.80
N GLY A 6 -24.07 3.59 10.50
CA GLY A 6 -25.26 4.19 9.91
C GLY A 6 -25.69 3.53 8.61
N LYS A 7 -26.88 3.89 8.14
CA LYS A 7 -27.46 3.44 6.87
C LYS A 7 -27.31 4.52 5.81
N CYS A 8 -26.87 4.14 4.62
CA CYS A 8 -26.88 5.00 3.43
C CYS A 8 -28.32 5.15 2.92
N LEU A 9 -28.80 6.38 2.77
CA LEU A 9 -30.15 6.71 2.31
C LEU A 9 -30.18 7.11 0.84
N ASN A 10 -29.20 7.88 0.38
CA ASN A 10 -29.12 8.38 -0.99
C ASN A 10 -27.67 8.68 -1.39
N SER A 11 -27.40 8.77 -2.69
CA SER A 11 -26.13 9.21 -3.26
C SER A 11 -26.36 10.35 -4.25
N LYS A 12 -25.58 11.42 -4.12
CA LYS A 12 -25.59 12.55 -5.09
C LYS A 12 -24.53 12.33 -6.19
N SER A 13 -23.50 11.55 -5.87
CA SER A 13 -22.41 11.10 -6.75
C SER A 13 -21.63 9.99 -6.03
N ASP A 14 -20.76 9.28 -6.74
CA ASP A 14 -19.90 8.23 -6.15
C ASP A 14 -19.04 8.74 -4.97
N LEU A 15 -18.87 10.05 -4.85
CA LEU A 15 -18.05 10.72 -3.85
C LEU A 15 -18.83 11.21 -2.62
N GLN A 16 -20.17 11.34 -2.67
CA GLN A 16 -20.93 11.95 -1.58
C GLN A 16 -22.28 11.27 -1.32
N TRP A 17 -22.44 10.78 -0.08
CA TRP A 17 -23.53 9.91 0.34
C TRP A 17 -24.29 10.52 1.51
N LEU A 18 -25.62 10.44 1.49
CA LEU A 18 -26.46 10.80 2.61
C LEU A 18 -26.54 9.61 3.57
N VAL A 19 -26.05 9.78 4.79
CA VAL A 19 -26.00 8.73 5.81
C VAL A 19 -26.81 9.16 7.02
N ARG A 20 -27.53 8.20 7.62
CA ARG A 20 -28.23 8.34 8.91
C ARG A 20 -27.63 7.38 9.93
N LEU A 21 -27.35 7.86 11.14
CA LEU A 21 -26.79 7.02 12.19
C LEU A 21 -27.82 6.01 12.71
N PHE A 22 -27.37 4.82 13.12
CA PHE A 22 -28.25 3.83 13.75
C PHE A 22 -28.65 4.22 15.17
N ASP A 23 -27.70 4.77 15.94
CA ASP A 23 -27.91 5.12 17.35
C ASP A 23 -28.74 6.39 17.53
N ASP A 24 -28.83 7.23 16.49
CA ASP A 24 -29.63 8.46 16.49
C ASP A 24 -30.26 8.68 15.09
N PRO A 25 -31.51 8.23 14.90
CA PRO A 25 -32.22 8.35 13.63
C PRO A 25 -32.51 9.79 13.21
N THR A 26 -32.39 10.77 14.12
CA THR A 26 -32.61 12.19 13.81
C THR A 26 -31.36 12.85 13.23
N ARG A 27 -30.20 12.17 13.32
CA ARG A 27 -28.93 12.65 12.80
C ARG A 27 -28.63 12.03 11.44
N GLU A 28 -28.89 12.83 10.41
CA GLU A 28 -28.53 12.54 9.03
C GLU A 28 -27.66 13.66 8.43
N GLY A 29 -26.79 13.29 7.50
CA GLY A 29 -25.89 14.26 6.86
C GLY A 29 -25.15 13.69 5.67
N TRP A 30 -24.63 14.59 4.85
CA TRP A 30 -23.82 14.22 3.69
C TRP A 30 -22.38 13.94 4.12
N VAL A 31 -21.90 12.73 3.83
CA VAL A 31 -20.57 12.26 4.18
C VAL A 31 -19.83 11.84 2.90
N PRO A 32 -18.55 12.24 2.73
CA PRO A 32 -17.73 11.74 1.63
C PRO A 32 -17.53 10.22 1.70
N SER A 33 -17.57 9.54 0.55
CA SER A 33 -17.44 8.07 0.49
C SER A 33 -16.09 7.57 1.00
N THR A 34 -15.04 8.37 0.91
CA THR A 34 -13.69 8.05 1.42
C THR A 34 -13.64 7.81 2.93
N VAL A 35 -14.61 8.33 3.69
CA VAL A 35 -14.69 8.19 5.15
C VAL A 35 -15.57 7.00 5.55
N LEU A 36 -16.35 6.44 4.61
CA LEU A 36 -17.26 5.35 4.85
C LEU A 36 -16.58 4.00 4.61
N LYS A 37 -16.77 3.06 5.53
CA LYS A 37 -16.43 1.65 5.32
C LYS A 37 -17.73 0.86 5.18
N PRO A 38 -18.00 0.20 4.04
CA PRO A 38 -19.22 -0.56 3.88
C PRO A 38 -19.25 -1.71 4.89
N VAL A 39 -20.30 -1.74 5.70
CA VAL A 39 -20.66 -2.88 6.55
C VAL A 39 -21.81 -3.58 5.81
N GLY A 40 -21.61 -4.85 5.45
CA GLY A 40 -22.52 -5.61 4.59
C GLY A 40 -23.97 -5.57 5.10
N GLY A 41 -24.91 -5.26 4.21
CA GLY A 41 -26.34 -5.31 4.49
C GLY A 41 -26.83 -6.75 4.53
N GLU A 42 -27.20 -7.23 5.71
CA GLU A 42 -28.04 -8.41 5.88
C GLU A 42 -29.50 -7.94 6.00
N GLU A 43 -30.30 -8.17 4.96
CA GLU A 43 -31.76 -8.30 5.09
C GLU A 43 -32.19 -9.67 4.51
N VAL A 44 -33.09 -10.30 5.26
CA VAL A 44 -33.43 -11.73 5.27
C VAL A 44 -34.41 -12.11 4.16
N ASN A 45 -34.07 -13.10 3.31
CA ASN A 45 -35.04 -14.12 2.88
C ASN A 45 -34.37 -15.44 2.37
N GLY A 46 -34.42 -16.45 3.23
CA GLY A 46 -34.44 -17.90 3.00
C GLY A 46 -33.89 -18.53 1.69
N LYS A 47 -32.68 -19.09 1.81
CA LYS A 47 -32.20 -20.37 1.23
C LYS A 47 -31.76 -20.45 -0.25
N HIS A 48 -31.94 -19.43 -1.09
CA HIS A 48 -31.33 -19.40 -2.44
C HIS A 48 -30.25 -18.33 -2.62
N SER A 49 -30.14 -17.34 -1.71
CA SER A 49 -29.21 -16.22 -1.83
C SER A 49 -27.81 -16.46 -1.25
N ASP A 50 -27.65 -17.48 -0.39
CA ASP A 50 -26.40 -17.73 0.34
C ASP A 50 -25.28 -18.22 -0.58
N HIS A 51 -25.63 -19.00 -1.60
CA HIS A 51 -24.67 -19.45 -2.62
C HIS A 51 -24.13 -18.28 -3.46
N MET A 52 -25.01 -17.37 -3.89
CA MET A 52 -24.63 -16.22 -4.71
C MET A 52 -23.81 -15.19 -3.91
N GLY A 53 -24.13 -14.99 -2.63
CA GLY A 53 -23.37 -14.13 -1.72
C GLY A 53 -21.98 -14.69 -1.40
N LEU A 54 -21.88 -16.00 -1.12
CA LEU A 54 -20.61 -16.69 -0.91
C LEU A 54 -19.74 -16.64 -2.17
N GLU A 55 -20.30 -16.95 -3.34
CA GLU A 55 -19.59 -16.92 -4.62
C GLU A 55 -19.04 -15.51 -4.94
N HIS A 56 -19.85 -14.47 -4.76
CA HIS A 56 -19.39 -13.09 -4.94
C HIS A 56 -18.30 -12.69 -3.94
N SER A 57 -18.36 -13.17 -2.69
CA SER A 57 -17.31 -12.93 -1.70
C SER A 57 -15.99 -13.63 -2.06
N LEU A 58 -16.07 -14.83 -2.63
CA LEU A 58 -14.91 -15.59 -3.10
C LEU A 58 -14.27 -14.90 -4.31
N GLN A 59 -15.08 -14.50 -5.29
CA GLN A 59 -14.62 -13.75 -6.47
C GLN A 59 -13.93 -12.43 -6.10
N LYS A 60 -14.50 -11.68 -5.15
CA LYS A 60 -13.88 -10.45 -4.62
C LYS A 60 -12.53 -10.72 -3.98
N ARG A 61 -12.43 -11.79 -3.20
CA ARG A 61 -11.19 -12.18 -2.53
C ARG A 61 -10.13 -12.60 -3.55
N GLU A 62 -10.50 -13.38 -4.56
CA GLU A 62 -9.60 -13.75 -5.65
C GLU A 62 -9.13 -12.54 -6.45
N ALA A 63 -10.02 -11.58 -6.71
CA ALA A 63 -9.66 -10.32 -7.35
C ALA A 63 -8.65 -9.52 -6.52
N ALA A 64 -8.88 -9.39 -5.21
CA ALA A 64 -7.96 -8.67 -4.32
C ALA A 64 -6.58 -9.34 -4.24
N VAL A 65 -6.50 -10.67 -4.23
CA VAL A 65 -5.21 -11.37 -4.22
C VAL A 65 -4.49 -11.24 -5.56
N ARG A 66 -5.22 -11.27 -6.68
CA ARG A 66 -4.65 -11.02 -8.00
C ARG A 66 -4.08 -9.61 -8.11
N GLU A 67 -4.87 -8.61 -7.72
CA GLU A 67 -4.44 -7.21 -7.68
C GLU A 67 -3.20 -7.03 -6.80
N LEU A 68 -3.15 -7.70 -5.64
CA LEU A 68 -1.97 -7.67 -4.77
C LEU A 68 -0.71 -8.20 -5.47
N VAL A 69 -0.80 -9.31 -6.22
CA VAL A 69 0.34 -9.85 -6.98
C VAL A 69 0.77 -8.85 -8.05
N GLU A 70 -0.18 -8.37 -8.85
CA GLU A 70 0.10 -7.46 -9.97
C GLU A 70 0.76 -6.16 -9.50
N THR A 71 0.20 -5.55 -8.45
CA THR A 71 0.71 -4.31 -7.86
C THR A 71 2.06 -4.51 -7.17
N GLU A 72 2.30 -5.66 -6.54
CA GLU A 72 3.59 -5.97 -5.93
C GLU A 72 4.68 -6.21 -6.98
N GLU A 73 4.36 -6.86 -8.10
CA GLU A 73 5.32 -7.01 -9.21
C GLU A 73 5.66 -5.65 -9.84
N GLU A 74 4.68 -4.76 -9.98
CA GLU A 74 4.91 -3.39 -10.46
C GLU A 74 5.79 -2.60 -9.50
N PHE A 75 5.44 -2.60 -8.21
CA PHE A 75 6.24 -1.96 -7.18
C PHE A 75 7.68 -2.49 -7.14
N GLY A 76 7.85 -3.82 -7.22
CA GLY A 76 9.17 -4.45 -7.29
C GLY A 76 10.00 -3.98 -8.49
N ARG A 77 9.39 -3.87 -9.67
CA ARG A 77 10.04 -3.34 -10.90
C ARG A 77 10.49 -1.90 -10.71
N ASP A 78 9.64 -1.05 -10.14
CA ASP A 78 9.97 0.37 -9.92
C ASP A 78 11.14 0.51 -8.93
N LEU A 79 11.14 -0.28 -7.85
CA LEU A 79 12.27 -0.32 -6.93
C LEU A 79 13.56 -0.76 -7.62
N GLN A 80 13.51 -1.77 -8.50
CA GLN A 80 14.69 -2.19 -9.25
C GLN A 80 15.17 -1.11 -10.22
N GLN A 81 14.27 -0.37 -10.87
CA GLN A 81 14.68 0.74 -11.73
C GLN A 81 15.50 1.77 -10.95
N VAL A 82 15.09 2.10 -9.72
CA VAL A 82 15.87 3.02 -8.89
C VAL A 82 17.25 2.43 -8.53
N VAL A 83 17.31 1.13 -8.20
CA VAL A 83 18.58 0.46 -7.90
C VAL A 83 19.53 0.45 -9.11
N GLU A 84 19.02 0.09 -10.28
CA GLU A 84 19.81 -0.06 -11.51
C GLU A 84 20.33 1.29 -12.03
N HIS A 85 19.48 2.32 -12.06
CA HIS A 85 19.82 3.60 -12.67
C HIS A 85 20.53 4.54 -11.72
N TYR A 86 20.23 4.46 -10.42
CA TYR A 86 20.77 5.40 -9.44
C TYR A 86 21.76 4.76 -8.49
N LEU A 87 21.43 3.68 -7.78
CA LEU A 87 22.35 3.12 -6.76
C LEU A 87 23.60 2.47 -7.37
N LYS A 88 23.44 1.60 -8.37
CA LYS A 88 24.59 0.85 -8.92
C LYS A 88 25.67 1.77 -9.52
N PRO A 89 25.33 2.86 -10.22
CA PRO A 89 26.35 3.76 -10.76
C PRO A 89 27.08 4.62 -9.72
N LEU A 90 26.60 4.74 -8.46
CA LEU A 90 27.16 5.68 -7.46
C LEU A 90 28.63 5.47 -7.13
N ASP A 91 29.13 4.24 -7.27
CA ASP A 91 30.53 3.91 -7.01
C ASP A 91 31.45 4.25 -8.18
N SER A 92 30.91 4.73 -9.32
CA SER A 92 31.70 5.19 -10.46
C SER A 92 32.48 6.46 -10.13
N SER A 93 33.67 6.60 -10.75
CA SER A 93 34.47 7.82 -10.67
C SER A 93 33.83 9.03 -11.36
N THR A 94 32.82 8.79 -12.22
CA THR A 94 32.08 9.84 -12.93
C THR A 94 31.02 10.52 -12.07
N VAL A 95 30.69 9.94 -10.91
CA VAL A 95 29.67 10.49 -10.00
C VAL A 95 30.29 11.62 -9.15
N PRO A 96 29.59 12.76 -8.99
CA PRO A 96 30.07 13.85 -8.16
C PRO A 96 30.42 13.37 -6.75
N ARG A 97 31.56 13.83 -6.23
CA ARG A 97 32.06 13.38 -4.91
C ARG A 97 31.03 13.59 -3.80
N ILE A 98 30.30 14.70 -3.84
CA ILE A 98 29.24 15.00 -2.87
C ILE A 98 28.11 13.95 -2.86
N VAL A 99 27.75 13.39 -4.03
CA VAL A 99 26.75 12.33 -4.13
C VAL A 99 27.31 11.02 -3.58
N ARG A 100 28.52 10.64 -3.99
CA ARG A 100 29.15 9.39 -3.57
C ARG A 100 29.42 9.34 -2.06
N ASP A 101 29.88 10.44 -1.48
CA ASP A 101 30.19 10.54 -0.05
C ASP A 101 28.90 10.56 0.81
N ASN A 102 27.74 10.92 0.24
CA ASN A 102 26.46 11.00 0.94
C ASN A 102 25.42 9.97 0.44
N LYS A 103 25.84 8.93 -0.27
CA LYS A 103 24.92 7.92 -0.84
C LYS A 103 24.04 7.24 0.20
N ASP A 104 24.56 6.99 1.39
CA ASP A 104 23.82 6.36 2.49
C ASP A 104 22.78 7.32 3.08
N LEU A 105 23.01 8.64 3.03
CA LEU A 105 22.01 9.63 3.41
C LEU A 105 20.90 9.71 2.35
N ILE A 106 21.27 9.76 1.07
CA ILE A 106 20.33 9.93 -0.05
C ILE A 106 19.41 8.70 -0.17
N PHE A 107 19.98 7.49 -0.08
CA PHE A 107 19.23 6.25 -0.32
C PHE A 107 18.88 5.48 0.95
N SER A 108 19.42 5.82 2.12
CA SER A 108 19.19 5.11 3.38
C SER A 108 19.29 3.58 3.18
N ASN A 109 18.30 2.82 3.63
CA ASN A 109 18.19 1.38 3.46
C ASN A 109 17.35 0.96 2.23
N PHE A 110 17.18 1.82 1.22
CA PHE A 110 16.36 1.55 0.02
C PHE A 110 16.69 0.21 -0.64
N LYS A 111 17.98 -0.13 -0.78
CA LYS A 111 18.39 -1.41 -1.35
C LYS A 111 17.84 -2.61 -0.58
N GLN A 112 17.76 -2.52 0.75
CA GLN A 112 17.22 -3.60 1.58
C GLN A 112 15.70 -3.76 1.38
N ILE A 113 14.99 -2.65 1.14
CA ILE A 113 13.57 -2.66 0.77
C ILE A 113 13.40 -3.29 -0.61
N ALA A 114 14.17 -2.87 -1.61
CA ALA A 114 14.13 -3.42 -2.96
C ALA A 114 14.41 -4.93 -2.97
N ASP A 115 15.43 -5.38 -2.25
CA ASP A 115 15.78 -6.80 -2.15
C ASP A 115 14.68 -7.58 -1.42
N PHE A 116 14.10 -7.04 -0.34
CA PHE A 116 12.98 -7.67 0.38
C PHE A 116 11.75 -7.89 -0.53
N HIS A 117 11.31 -6.85 -1.23
CA HIS A 117 10.13 -6.92 -2.09
C HIS A 117 10.34 -7.89 -3.26
N ASN A 118 11.49 -7.80 -3.95
CA ASN A 118 11.77 -8.57 -5.16
C ASN A 118 12.21 -10.02 -4.92
N THR A 119 12.52 -10.41 -3.68
CA THR A 119 13.02 -11.78 -3.40
C THR A 119 12.20 -12.53 -2.37
N VAL A 120 11.64 -11.84 -1.38
CA VAL A 120 10.93 -12.48 -0.25
C VAL A 120 9.43 -12.26 -0.36
N LEU A 121 8.99 -11.00 -0.51
CA LEU A 121 7.57 -10.67 -0.46
C LEU A 121 6.85 -11.23 -1.68
N ILE A 122 7.31 -10.93 -2.90
CA ILE A 122 6.63 -11.37 -4.12
C ILE A 122 6.53 -12.90 -4.23
N GLU A 123 7.59 -13.62 -3.87
CA GLU A 123 7.60 -15.08 -3.86
C GLU A 123 6.59 -15.64 -2.84
N GLY A 124 6.54 -15.05 -1.65
CA GLY A 124 5.56 -15.43 -0.61
C GLY A 124 4.12 -15.15 -1.03
N VAL A 125 3.86 -14.02 -1.71
CA VAL A 125 2.53 -13.65 -2.19
C VAL A 125 2.09 -14.57 -3.34
N LYS A 126 2.96 -14.82 -4.32
CA LYS A 126 2.70 -15.74 -5.44
C LYS A 126 2.45 -17.16 -4.97
N TYR A 127 3.28 -17.68 -4.07
CA TYR A 127 3.17 -19.06 -3.60
C TYR A 127 1.82 -19.34 -2.92
N TYR A 128 1.30 -18.39 -2.14
CA TYR A 128 0.03 -18.54 -1.43
C TYR A 128 -1.14 -17.78 -2.09
N ALA A 129 -1.02 -17.39 -3.37
CA ALA A 129 -2.06 -16.63 -4.06
C ALA A 129 -3.41 -17.39 -4.16
N SER A 130 -3.37 -18.72 -4.25
CA SER A 130 -4.56 -19.57 -4.24
C SER A 130 -5.05 -19.92 -2.83
N GLU A 131 -4.31 -19.56 -1.78
CA GLU A 131 -4.59 -19.90 -0.37
C GLU A 131 -4.64 -18.66 0.54
N PRO A 132 -5.73 -17.88 0.54
CA PRO A 132 -5.79 -16.58 1.22
C PRO A 132 -5.53 -16.64 2.74
N ARG A 133 -5.86 -17.76 3.39
CA ARG A 133 -5.56 -17.97 4.82
C ARG A 133 -4.07 -18.10 5.08
N MET A 134 -3.34 -18.75 4.16
CA MET A 134 -1.89 -18.90 4.25
C MET A 134 -1.18 -17.62 3.84
N LEU A 135 -1.72 -16.89 2.87
CA LEU A 135 -1.24 -15.56 2.50
C LEU A 135 -1.25 -14.61 3.71
N GLY A 136 -2.35 -14.57 4.48
CA GLY A 136 -2.41 -13.79 5.72
C GLY A 136 -1.36 -14.18 6.76
N ARG A 137 -1.06 -15.48 6.90
CA ARG A 137 0.02 -15.96 7.79
C ARG A 137 1.41 -15.55 7.30
N THR A 138 1.61 -15.49 5.99
CA THR A 138 2.86 -15.02 5.40
C THR A 138 3.14 -13.57 5.78
N PHE A 139 2.14 -12.68 5.69
CA PHE A 139 2.30 -11.29 6.13
C PHE A 139 2.64 -11.17 7.62
N LEU A 140 1.98 -11.94 8.49
CA LEU A 140 2.29 -11.94 9.92
C LEU A 140 3.73 -12.41 10.21
N ARG A 141 4.22 -13.41 9.46
CA ARG A 141 5.60 -13.88 9.59
C ARG A 141 6.62 -12.82 9.12
N LEU A 142 6.24 -12.01 8.14
CA LEU A 142 7.06 -10.94 7.57
C LEU A 142 6.90 -9.60 8.29
N GLU A 143 6.15 -9.51 9.41
CA GLU A 143 5.88 -8.26 10.12
C GLU A 143 7.15 -7.45 10.40
N ARG A 144 8.18 -8.09 10.95
CA ARG A 144 9.48 -7.44 11.23
C ARG A 144 10.27 -7.09 9.98
N ASP A 145 10.03 -7.79 8.87
CA ASP A 145 10.68 -7.45 7.61
C ASP A 145 10.19 -6.10 7.07
N PHE A 146 8.95 -5.71 7.38
CA PHE A 146 8.39 -4.40 7.04
C PHE A 146 8.98 -3.25 7.88
N ASP A 147 9.66 -3.53 9.01
CA ASP A 147 10.33 -2.49 9.81
C ASP A 147 11.40 -1.74 9.00
N LYS A 148 11.87 -2.32 7.87
CA LYS A 148 12.74 -1.62 6.90
C LYS A 148 12.10 -0.32 6.40
N HIS A 149 10.78 -0.29 6.18
CA HIS A 149 10.06 0.91 5.77
C HIS A 149 10.00 1.96 6.88
N VAL A 150 9.93 1.54 8.15
CA VAL A 150 9.94 2.47 9.29
C VAL A 150 11.27 3.23 9.34
N ALA A 151 12.39 2.53 9.15
CA ALA A 151 13.70 3.17 9.07
C ALA A 151 13.80 4.13 7.89
N TYR A 152 13.34 3.70 6.71
CA TYR A 152 13.36 4.53 5.51
C TYR A 152 12.54 5.81 5.67
N CYS A 153 11.27 5.71 6.10
CA CYS A 153 10.40 6.87 6.29
C CYS A 153 10.88 7.83 7.37
N ARG A 154 11.63 7.35 8.37
CA ARG A 154 12.26 8.22 9.38
C ARG A 154 13.39 9.05 8.77
N ASP A 155 14.18 8.47 7.88
CA ASP A 155 15.37 9.11 7.32
C ASP A 155 15.06 9.91 6.04
N GLU A 156 13.95 9.62 5.36
CA GLU A 156 13.51 10.24 4.10
C GLU A 156 13.44 11.78 4.15
N PRO A 157 12.91 12.44 5.20
CA PRO A 157 12.88 13.90 5.24
C PRO A 157 14.28 14.55 5.19
N LEU A 158 15.27 13.91 5.83
CA LEU A 158 16.66 14.38 5.82
C LEU A 158 17.30 14.19 4.45
N ALA A 159 16.96 13.09 3.75
CA ALA A 159 17.40 12.88 2.37
C ALA A 159 16.82 13.95 1.43
N GLN A 160 15.52 14.27 1.56
CA GLN A 160 14.88 15.32 0.75
C GLN A 160 15.48 16.70 1.01
N GLU A 161 15.73 17.05 2.26
CA GLU A 161 16.39 18.30 2.64
C GLU A 161 17.77 18.39 1.99
N PHE A 162 18.57 17.33 2.08
CA PHE A 162 19.90 17.28 1.45
C PHE A 162 19.85 17.42 -0.07
N LEU A 163 18.90 16.76 -0.75
CA LEU A 163 18.69 16.88 -2.20
C LEU A 163 18.28 18.32 -2.59
N HIS A 164 17.45 18.96 -1.78
CA HIS A 164 16.96 20.31 -2.05
C HIS A 164 18.03 21.37 -1.83
N GLU A 165 18.83 21.26 -0.78
CA GLU A 165 19.84 22.27 -0.41
C GLU A 165 21.11 22.23 -1.28
N ASN A 166 21.37 21.12 -1.98
CA ASN A 166 22.60 20.92 -2.74
C ASN A 166 22.32 20.87 -4.25
N ASP A 167 22.45 22.00 -4.94
CA ASP A 167 22.23 22.11 -6.40
C ASP A 167 22.98 21.02 -7.18
N ALA A 168 24.26 20.79 -6.88
CA ALA A 168 25.08 19.79 -7.57
C ALA A 168 24.60 18.34 -7.35
N VAL A 169 23.88 18.06 -6.26
CA VAL A 169 23.27 16.75 -6.02
C VAL A 169 21.96 16.65 -6.78
N ARG A 170 21.13 17.71 -6.75
CA ARG A 170 19.88 17.77 -7.50
C ARG A 170 20.10 17.64 -9.01
N ASP A 171 21.02 18.42 -9.56
CA ASP A 171 21.37 18.43 -10.99
C ASP A 171 21.90 17.07 -11.48
N PHE A 172 22.39 16.21 -10.57
CA PHE A 172 22.84 14.86 -10.93
C PHE A 172 21.67 13.87 -11.07
N PHE A 173 20.55 14.11 -10.38
CA PHE A 173 19.38 13.22 -10.38
C PHE A 173 18.23 13.67 -11.30
N GLU A 174 18.26 14.93 -11.78
CA GLU A 174 17.36 15.47 -12.83
C GLU A 174 17.82 15.08 -14.26
#